data_AF-A0A8T4A1N5-F1
#
_entry.id   AF-A0A8T4A1N5-F1
#
_cell.length_a   1.000
_cell.length_b   1.000
_cell.length_c   1.000
_cell.angle_alpha   90.00
_cell.angle_beta   90.00
_cell.angle_gamma   90.00
#
_symmetry.space_group_name_H-M   'P 1'
#
loop_
_entity.id
_entity.type
_entity.pdbx_description
1 polymer ?
#
loop_
_entity_poly.entity_id
_entity_poly.type
_entity_poly.pdbx_seq_one_letter_code
_entity_poly.pdbx_strand_id
1 'polypeptide(L)' 'MGKTKGHYLRVIAKALQEKYLGAFSEDYKTNHEKLKELGMLSYSKEARHKLAGEIVVEIRKAHKREEEE' A
#
# COMPACT_ATOMS: atom_id res chain seq x y z
N MET A 1 -10.33 -12.09 -16.56
CA MET A 1 -10.75 -10.81 -15.95
C MET A 1 -9.54 -10.16 -15.30
N GLY A 2 -8.94 -9.17 -15.97
CA GLY A 2 -7.67 -8.56 -15.55
C GLY A 2 -7.83 -7.77 -14.26
N LYS A 3 -6.94 -8.01 -13.29
CA LYS A 3 -6.81 -7.20 -12.08
C LYS A 3 -6.19 -5.85 -12.48
N THR A 4 -6.96 -4.96 -13.09
CA THR A 4 -6.52 -3.58 -13.29
C THR A 4 -6.47 -2.93 -11.91
N LYS A 5 -5.32 -3.05 -11.25
CA LYS A 5 -4.97 -2.27 -10.07
C LYS A 5 -5.08 -0.83 -10.49
N GLY A 6 -6.14 -0.15 -10.04
CA GLY A 6 -6.44 1.20 -10.50
C GLY A 6 -5.25 2.11 -10.23
N HIS A 7 -4.84 2.90 -11.22
CA HIS A 7 -3.74 3.87 -11.12
C HIS A 7 -3.79 4.70 -9.82
N TYR A 8 -5.01 5.05 -9.41
CA TYR A 8 -5.30 5.76 -8.17
C TYR A 8 -4.78 5.07 -6.90
N LEU A 9 -4.92 3.74 -6.78
CA LEU A 9 -4.45 2.99 -5.60
C LEU A 9 -2.93 3.06 -5.47
N ARG A 10 -2.22 3.05 -6.60
CA ARG A 10 -0.77 3.16 -6.63
C ARG A 10 -0.30 4.55 -6.18
N VAL A 11 -0.96 5.60 -6.67
CA VAL A 11 -0.66 6.98 -6.25
C VAL A 11 -0.89 7.16 -4.75
N ILE A 12 -2.01 6.64 -4.23
CA ILE A 12 -2.28 6.69 -2.79
C ILE A 12 -1.24 5.88 -2.01
N ALA A 13 -0.90 4.68 -2.45
CA ALA A 13 0.07 3.82 -1.78
C ALA A 13 1.43 4.52 -1.64
N LYS A 14 1.90 5.17 -2.72
CA LYS A 14 3.13 5.96 -2.70
C LYS A 14 3.03 7.15 -1.75
N ALA A 15 1.96 7.94 -1.86
CA ALA A 15 1.75 9.09 -0.98
C ALA A 15 1.64 8.69 0.51
N LEU A 16 1.08 7.51 0.79
CA LEU A 16 1.00 6.97 2.15
C LEU A 16 2.36 6.57 2.70
N GLN A 17 3.20 5.94 1.89
CA GLN A 17 4.58 5.61 2.28
C GLN A 17 5.38 6.88 2.57
N GLU A 18 5.29 7.88 1.68
CA GLU A 18 5.98 9.17 1.85
C GLU A 18 5.48 9.93 3.09
N LYS A 19 4.18 9.87 3.38
CA LYS A 19 3.59 10.55 4.54
C LYS A 19 3.84 9.82 5.87
N TYR A 20 3.95 8.51 5.84
CA TYR A 20 4.14 7.66 7.02
C TYR A 20 5.34 6.74 6.82
N LEU A 21 6.51 7.35 6.68
CA LEU A 21 7.79 6.63 6.52
C LEU A 21 7.99 5.65 7.69
N GLY A 22 8.21 4.37 7.37
CA GLY A 22 8.41 3.30 8.36
C GLY A 22 7.14 2.77 9.04
N ALA A 23 5.95 3.31 8.75
CA ALA A 23 4.70 2.81 9.33
C ALA A 23 4.12 1.60 8.57
N PHE A 24 4.56 1.38 7.33
CA PHE A 24 4.15 0.28 6.49
C PHE A 24 5.32 -0.70 6.29
N SER A 25 5.00 -1.97 6.09
CA SER A 25 5.97 -3.07 5.96
C SER A 25 5.63 -3.95 4.74
N GLU A 26 6.49 -4.90 4.43
CA GLU A 26 6.23 -5.91 3.39
C GLU A 26 5.14 -6.92 3.77
N ASP A 27 4.65 -6.86 5.02
CA ASP A 27 3.53 -7.66 5.50
C ASP A 27 2.17 -7.03 5.20
N TYR A 28 1.31 -7.81 4.55
CA TYR A 28 -0.03 -7.39 4.18
C TYR A 28 -0.92 -7.08 5.38
N LYS A 29 -0.87 -7.92 6.41
CA LYS A 29 -1.78 -7.84 7.57
C LYS A 29 -1.46 -6.59 8.38
N THR A 30 -0.18 -6.33 8.63
CA THR A 30 0.29 -5.09 9.27
C THR A 30 -0.22 -3.86 8.54
N ASN A 31 -0.06 -3.81 7.21
CA ASN A 31 -0.52 -2.68 6.41
C ASN A 31 -2.03 -2.51 6.44
N HIS A 32 -2.78 -3.62 6.37
CA HIS A 32 -4.23 -3.59 6.38
C HIS A 32 -4.79 -3.11 7.73
N GLU A 33 -4.20 -3.54 8.85
CA GLU A 33 -4.54 -3.02 10.18
C GLU A 33 -4.21 -1.54 10.27
N LYS A 34 -3.06 -1.10 9.77
CA LYS A 34 -2.69 0.32 9.77
C LYS A 34 -3.66 1.18 8.97
N LEU A 35 -4.08 0.72 7.79
CA LEU A 35 -5.12 1.39 7.00
C LEU A 35 -6.46 1.48 7.74
N LYS A 36 -6.79 0.48 8.56
CA LYS A 36 -8.00 0.49 9.39
C LYS A 36 -7.87 1.49 10.53
N GLU A 37 -6.73 1.54 11.23
CA GLU A 37 -6.45 2.53 12.28
C GLU A 37 -6.52 3.96 11.73
N LEU A 38 -5.98 4.18 10.53
CA LEU A 38 -5.98 5.48 9.85
C LEU A 38 -7.36 5.88 9.29
N GLY A 39 -8.39 5.04 9.45
CA GLY A 39 -9.71 5.28 8.88
C GLY A 39 -9.74 5.31 7.34
N MET A 40 -8.68 4.83 6.68
CA MET A 40 -8.55 4.87 5.24
C MET A 40 -9.56 3.93 4.57
N LEU A 41 -10.21 4.44 3.53
CA LEU A 41 -11.18 3.71 2.71
C LEU A 41 -12.28 3.03 3.55
N SER A 42 -12.75 3.70 4.61
CA SER A 42 -13.77 3.17 5.52
C SER A 42 -15.10 2.82 4.86
N TYR A 43 -15.39 3.45 3.72
CA TYR A 43 -16.56 3.16 2.89
C TYR A 43 -16.41 1.93 1.99
N SER A 44 -15.19 1.39 1.79
CA SER A 44 -14.97 0.25 0.90
C SER A 44 -13.88 -0.69 1.40
N LYS A 45 -14.34 -1.80 2.01
CA LYS A 45 -13.48 -2.90 2.48
C LYS A 45 -12.62 -3.45 1.34
N GLU A 46 -13.19 -3.63 0.14
CA GLU A 46 -12.46 -4.11 -1.03
C GLU A 46 -11.33 -3.16 -1.45
N ALA A 47 -11.59 -1.86 -1.46
CA ALA A 47 -10.56 -0.87 -1.80
C ALA A 47 -9.41 -0.90 -0.79
N ARG A 48 -9.71 -1.08 0.51
CA ARG A 48 -8.69 -1.24 1.56
C ARG A 48 -7.84 -2.49 1.36
N HIS A 49 -8.47 -3.62 1.03
CA HIS A 49 -7.73 -4.85 0.74
C HIS A 49 -6.81 -4.69 -0.48
N LYS A 50 -7.28 -4.02 -1.54
CA LYS A 50 -6.48 -3.74 -2.73
C LYS A 50 -5.31 -2.79 -2.41
N LEU A 51 -5.57 -1.72 -1.64
CA LEU A 51 -4.56 -0.74 -1.24
C LEU A 51 -3.47 -1.38 -0.38
N ALA A 52 -3.82 -2.20 0.61
CA ALA A 52 -2.84 -2.92 1.43
C ALA A 52 -1.90 -3.80 0.57
N GLY A 53 -2.44 -4.47 -0.44
CA GLY A 53 -1.64 -5.24 -1.40
C GLY A 53 -0.75 -4.36 -2.29
N GLU A 54 -1.23 -3.19 -2.70
CA GLU A 54 -0.41 -2.24 -3.47
C GLU A 54 0.74 -1.67 -2.65
N ILE A 55 0.53 -1.38 -1.37
CA ILE A 55 1.58 -0.89 -0.47
C ILE A 55 2.72 -1.92 -0.39
N VAL A 56 2.42 -3.21 -0.16
CA VAL A 56 3.44 -4.27 -0.13
C VAL A 56 4.26 -4.30 -1.44
N VAL A 57 3.58 -4.20 -2.59
CA VAL A 57 4.25 -4.22 -3.89
C VAL A 57 5.16 -3.01 -4.08
N GLU A 58 4.73 -1.82 -3.66
CA GLU A 58 5.56 -0.62 -3.79
C GLU A 58 6.74 -0.63 -2.79
N ILE A 59 6.57 -1.14 -1.56
CA ILE A 59 7.71 -1.32 -0.62
C ILE A 59 8.75 -2.27 -1.21
N ARG A 60 8.31 -3.42 -1.73
CA ARG A 60 9.21 -4.39 -2.39
C ARG A 60 9.98 -3.79 -3.55
N LYS A 61 9.32 -2.93 -4.34
CA LYS A 61 9.97 -2.22 -5.45
C LYS A 61 10.94 -1.15 -4.95
N ALA A 62 10.63 -0.48 -3.85
CA ALA A 62 11.52 0.51 -3.25
C ALA A 62 12.79 -0.17 -2.73
N HIS A 63 12.66 -1.23 -1.91
CA HIS A 63 13.80 -2.01 -1.41
C HIS A 63 14.68 -2.53 -2.56
N LYS A 64 14.07 -3.11 -3.59
CA LYS A 64 14.84 -3.62 -4.73
C LYS A 64 15.63 -2.51 -5.47
N ARG A 65 15.10 -1.29 -5.56
CA ARG A 65 15.82 -0.17 -6.17
C ARG A 65 17.01 0.26 -5.33
N GLU A 66 16.86 0.30 -4.01
CA GLU A 66 17.96 0.62 -3.10
C GLU A 66 19.07 -0.43 -3.11
N GLU A 67 18.77 -1.70 -3.43
CA GLU A 67 19.78 -2.76 -3.59
C GLU A 67 20.51 -2.71 -4.94
N GLU A 68 19.95 -2.03 -5.96
CA GLU A 68 20.52 -1.92 -7.31
C GLU A 68 21.31 -0.60 -7.54
N GLU A 69 21.27 0.34 -6.59
CA GLU A 69 22.01 1.63 -6.58
C GLU A 69 23.29 1.57 -5.73
#